data_AF-A0A0C3R9X2-F1
#
_entry.id   AF-A0A0C3R9X2-F1
#
_cell.length_a   1.000
_cell.length_b   1.000
_cell.length_c   1.000
_cell.angle_alpha   90.00
_cell.angle_beta   90.00
_cell.angle_gamma   90.00
#
_symmetry.space_group_name_H-M   'P 1'
#
loop_
_entity.id
_entity.type
_entity.pdbx_description
1 polymer ?
#
loop_
_entity_poly.entity_id
_entity_poly.type
_entity_poly.pdbx_seq_one_letter_code
_entity_poly.pdbx_strand_id
1 'polypeptide(L)'
;MDQLQLIRSKIYEIRGQKVMLDFDLAEMYGTETKVLKQSVKRNIRRFPVDFMFKLTKEEFGTLRSQFVTSNKRGGIRYLPFAFTESGVAMLSSILNSEVAIEININIMRAFIAVRQVLYSPPGDKIEVLENRIKELKQYMEEVFMDQNDINEDTRIQLELINQTLSELQAKDRGLKERNRIGYILPDHEDKK
;
A
#
# COMPACT_ATOMS: atom_id res chain seq x y z
N MET A 1 8.21 -1.68 -25.90
CA MET A 1 7.78 -1.62 -24.49
C MET A 1 6.50 -2.42 -24.21
N ASP A 2 5.70 -2.80 -25.23
CA ASP A 2 4.37 -3.42 -25.00
C ASP A 2 4.37 -4.95 -24.76
N GLN A 3 5.34 -5.69 -25.27
CA GLN A 3 5.32 -7.17 -25.17
C GLN A 3 5.43 -7.69 -23.72
N LEU A 4 6.22 -7.03 -22.88
CA LEU A 4 6.40 -7.42 -21.47
C LEU A 4 5.13 -7.21 -20.63
N GLN A 5 4.38 -6.14 -20.90
CA GLN A 5 3.10 -5.89 -20.24
C GLN A 5 2.04 -6.89 -20.70
N LEU A 6 2.01 -7.21 -22.00
CA LEU A 6 1.10 -8.22 -22.55
C LEU A 6 1.35 -9.59 -21.90
N ILE A 7 2.60 -10.03 -21.82
CA ILE A 7 2.97 -11.29 -21.18
C ILE A 7 2.55 -11.31 -19.71
N ARG A 8 2.85 -10.22 -18.97
CA ARG A 8 2.49 -10.12 -17.55
C ARG A 8 0.99 -10.25 -17.31
N SER A 9 0.15 -9.74 -18.21
CA SER A 9 -1.32 -9.86 -18.11
C SER A 9 -1.85 -11.29 -18.29
N LYS A 10 -1.02 -12.19 -18.84
CA LYS A 10 -1.34 -13.59 -19.13
C LYS A 10 -0.65 -14.57 -18.16
N ILE A 11 -0.01 -14.06 -17.10
CA ILE A 11 0.52 -14.86 -16.00
C ILE A 11 -0.56 -14.95 -14.93
N TYR A 12 -1.05 -16.17 -14.71
CA TYR A 12 -2.08 -16.48 -13.73
C TYR A 12 -1.46 -17.09 -12.48
N GLU A 13 -2.17 -17.00 -11.37
CA GLU A 13 -1.80 -17.68 -10.13
C GLU A 13 -2.79 -18.80 -9.84
N ILE A 14 -2.32 -20.04 -9.92
CA ILE A 14 -3.16 -21.24 -9.75
C ILE A 14 -2.39 -22.22 -8.88
N ARG A 15 -3.02 -22.73 -7.81
CA ARG A 15 -2.37 -23.59 -6.80
C ARG A 15 -1.10 -22.96 -6.18
N GLY A 16 -1.10 -21.63 -6.03
CA GLY A 16 0.07 -20.88 -5.53
C GLY A 16 1.27 -20.85 -6.48
N GLN A 17 1.09 -21.26 -7.74
CA GLN A 17 2.12 -21.23 -8.77
C GLN A 17 1.77 -20.20 -9.86
N LYS A 18 2.77 -19.46 -10.33
CA LYS A 18 2.63 -18.59 -11.50
C LYS A 18 2.67 -19.45 -12.76
N VAL A 19 1.60 -19.41 -13.53
CA VAL A 19 1.40 -20.27 -14.70
C VAL A 19 0.84 -19.51 -15.90
N MET A 20 1.16 -19.98 -17.10
CA MET A 20 0.56 -19.52 -18.35
C MET A 20 -0.28 -20.63 -18.98
N LEU A 21 -1.38 -20.26 -19.63
CA LEU A 21 -2.32 -21.21 -20.21
C LEU A 21 -1.92 -21.57 -21.64
N ASP A 22 -2.24 -22.80 -22.04
CA ASP A 22 -1.90 -23.35 -23.35
C ASP A 22 -2.40 -22.50 -24.54
N PHE A 23 -3.56 -21.88 -24.44
CA PHE A 23 -4.11 -21.05 -25.50
C PHE A 23 -3.39 -19.70 -25.61
N ASP A 24 -3.02 -19.08 -24.49
CA ASP A 24 -2.26 -17.84 -24.49
C ASP A 24 -0.84 -18.06 -25.01
N LEU A 25 -0.20 -19.16 -24.59
CA LEU A 25 1.13 -19.54 -25.08
C LEU A 25 1.10 -19.83 -26.58
N ALA A 26 0.08 -20.55 -27.06
CA ALA A 26 -0.06 -20.85 -28.48
C ALA A 26 -0.23 -19.57 -29.31
N GLU A 27 -1.08 -18.64 -28.86
CA GLU A 27 -1.30 -17.34 -29.49
C GLU A 27 0.00 -16.53 -29.55
N MET A 28 0.74 -16.46 -28.43
CA MET A 28 2.03 -15.77 -28.39
C MET A 28 3.00 -16.40 -29.37
N TYR A 29 3.23 -17.71 -29.29
CA TYR A 29 4.18 -18.40 -30.18
C TYR A 29 3.77 -18.42 -31.66
N GLY A 30 2.59 -17.89 -32.02
CA GLY A 30 2.09 -17.91 -33.40
C GLY A 30 1.75 -19.32 -33.88
N THR A 31 1.33 -20.21 -32.95
CA THR A 31 1.01 -21.61 -33.24
C THR A 31 -0.44 -21.93 -32.86
N GLU A 32 -1.03 -22.94 -33.48
CA GLU A 32 -2.34 -23.41 -33.03
C GLU A 32 -2.23 -24.13 -31.68
N THR A 33 -3.19 -23.91 -30.78
CA THR A 33 -3.24 -24.60 -29.48
C THR A 33 -3.25 -26.12 -29.61
N LYS A 34 -3.82 -26.65 -30.71
CA LYS A 34 -3.80 -28.09 -31.01
C LYS A 34 -2.38 -28.58 -31.29
N VAL A 35 -1.61 -27.84 -32.07
CA VAL A 35 -0.22 -28.17 -32.43
C VAL A 35 0.65 -28.14 -31.19
N LEU A 36 0.52 -27.10 -30.35
CA LEU A 36 1.23 -27.01 -29.07
C LEU A 36 0.96 -28.23 -28.18
N LYS A 37 -0.32 -28.59 -28.00
CA LYS A 37 -0.73 -29.78 -27.23
C LYS A 37 -0.16 -31.07 -27.80
N GLN A 38 -0.13 -31.20 -29.13
CA GLN A 38 0.42 -32.37 -29.79
C GLN A 38 1.92 -32.50 -29.56
N SER A 39 2.67 -31.39 -29.69
CA SER A 39 4.11 -31.34 -29.44
C SER A 39 4.46 -31.70 -27.99
N VAL A 40 3.67 -31.22 -27.03
CA VAL A 40 3.80 -31.57 -25.61
C VAL A 40 3.53 -33.05 -25.36
N LYS A 41 2.43 -33.60 -25.92
CA LYS A 41 2.09 -35.03 -25.77
C LYS A 41 3.16 -35.95 -26.35
N ARG A 42 3.77 -35.58 -27.49
CA ARG A 42 4.89 -36.33 -28.09
C ARG A 42 6.13 -36.35 -27.20
N ASN A 43 6.32 -35.29 -26.41
CA ASN A 43 7.49 -35.09 -25.56
C ASN A 43 7.14 -35.16 -24.07
N ILE A 44 6.11 -35.92 -23.67
CA ILE A 44 5.57 -35.91 -22.30
C ILE A 44 6.62 -36.23 -21.23
N ARG A 45 7.67 -36.99 -21.57
CA ARG A 45 8.82 -37.27 -20.67
C ARG A 45 9.58 -36.01 -20.23
N ARG A 46 9.50 -34.91 -20.99
CA ARG A 46 10.09 -33.60 -20.67
C ARG A 46 9.18 -32.72 -19.80
N PHE A 47 7.95 -33.17 -19.55
CA PHE A 47 6.93 -32.41 -18.83
C PHE A 47 6.45 -33.19 -17.61
N PRO A 48 7.24 -33.20 -16.53
CA PRO A 48 6.77 -33.70 -15.24
C PRO A 48 5.67 -32.81 -14.67
N VAL A 49 5.02 -33.27 -13.59
CA VAL A 49 3.81 -32.67 -13.01
C VAL A 49 4.03 -31.23 -12.50
N ASP A 50 5.25 -30.92 -12.11
CA ASP A 50 5.72 -29.58 -11.69
C ASP A 50 5.97 -28.61 -12.85
N PHE A 51 6.06 -29.11 -14.09
CA PHE A 51 6.27 -28.28 -15.28
C PHE A 51 4.94 -27.92 -15.95
N MET A 52 4.00 -28.86 -15.92
CA MET A 52 2.65 -28.63 -16.43
C MET A 52 1.62 -29.48 -15.71
N PHE A 53 0.40 -28.95 -15.65
CA PHE A 53 -0.74 -29.71 -15.18
C PHE A 53 -2.01 -29.29 -15.91
N LYS A 54 -2.99 -30.18 -15.92
CA LYS A 54 -4.31 -29.89 -16.48
C LYS A 54 -5.18 -29.23 -15.41
N LEU A 55 -5.87 -28.16 -15.79
CA LEU A 55 -6.81 -27.49 -14.90
C LEU A 55 -8.04 -28.34 -14.62
N THR A 56 -8.57 -28.23 -13.41
CA THR A 56 -9.88 -28.78 -13.03
C THR A 56 -11.01 -27.89 -13.55
N LYS A 57 -12.23 -28.42 -13.59
CA LYS A 57 -13.41 -27.64 -14.00
C LYS A 57 -13.66 -26.46 -13.08
N GLU A 58 -13.41 -26.63 -11.79
CA GLU A 58 -13.57 -25.59 -10.78
C GLU A 58 -12.54 -24.47 -10.97
N GLU A 59 -11.25 -24.81 -11.05
CA GLU A 59 -10.18 -23.83 -11.30
C GLU A 59 -10.42 -23.05 -12.59
N PHE A 60 -10.83 -23.75 -13.66
CA PHE A 60 -11.15 -23.11 -14.92
C PHE A 60 -12.40 -22.21 -14.84
N GLY A 61 -13.41 -22.63 -14.07
CA GLY A 61 -14.60 -21.83 -13.80
C GLY A 61 -14.28 -20.54 -13.04
N THR A 62 -13.43 -20.62 -12.00
CA THR A 62 -13.00 -19.46 -11.21
C THR A 62 -12.21 -18.47 -12.06
N LEU A 63 -11.23 -18.94 -12.85
CA LEU A 63 -10.52 -18.10 -13.84
C LEU A 63 -11.52 -17.40 -14.75
N ARG A 64 -12.44 -18.14 -15.34
CA ARG A 64 -13.47 -17.62 -16.23
C ARG A 64 -14.44 -16.63 -15.60
N SER A 65 -14.64 -16.66 -14.29
CA SER A 65 -15.45 -15.66 -13.59
C SER A 65 -14.67 -14.39 -13.27
N GLN A 66 -13.36 -14.51 -13.05
CA GLN A 66 -12.47 -13.38 -12.79
C GLN A 66 -12.16 -12.61 -14.07
N PHE A 67 -12.00 -13.30 -15.19
CA PHE A 67 -11.92 -12.68 -16.49
C PHE A 67 -13.33 -12.55 -17.06
N VAL A 68 -13.78 -11.35 -17.42
CA VAL A 68 -15.10 -11.08 -18.05
C VAL A 68 -15.11 -11.59 -19.52
N THR A 69 -14.65 -12.82 -19.73
CA THR A 69 -14.69 -13.54 -21.00
C THR A 69 -16.07 -14.17 -21.15
N SER A 70 -16.91 -13.52 -21.96
CA SER A 70 -18.26 -13.97 -22.28
C SER A 70 -18.25 -15.39 -22.89
N ASN A 71 -19.36 -16.11 -22.71
CA ASN A 71 -19.65 -17.38 -23.39
C ASN A 71 -19.72 -17.14 -24.92
N LYS A 72 -18.58 -17.08 -25.62
CA LYS A 72 -18.58 -17.19 -27.09
C LYS A 72 -19.00 -18.62 -27.44
N ARG A 73 -20.30 -18.77 -27.73
CA ARG A 73 -21.00 -19.85 -28.44
C ARG A 73 -20.09 -21.01 -28.88
N GLY A 74 -19.81 -21.93 -27.96
CA GLY A 74 -18.88 -23.04 -28.18
C GLY A 74 -17.91 -23.17 -27.01
N GLY A 75 -18.43 -23.57 -25.84
CA GLY A 75 -17.59 -23.79 -24.67
C GLY A 75 -16.36 -24.64 -25.00
N ILE A 76 -15.23 -24.32 -24.37
CA ILE A 76 -14.00 -25.07 -24.57
C ILE A 76 -14.26 -26.54 -24.18
N ARG A 77 -14.26 -27.43 -25.16
CA ARG A 77 -14.54 -28.87 -24.98
C ARG A 77 -13.48 -29.58 -24.13
N TYR A 78 -12.31 -28.96 -23.94
CA TYR A 78 -11.16 -29.54 -23.24
C TYR A 78 -10.52 -28.56 -22.27
N LEU A 79 -10.46 -28.95 -20.99
CA LEU A 79 -9.78 -28.15 -19.96
C LEU A 79 -8.33 -27.82 -20.39
N PRO A 80 -7.91 -26.56 -20.27
CA PRO A 80 -6.58 -26.13 -20.68
C PRO A 80 -5.50 -26.71 -19.77
N PHE A 81 -4.30 -26.84 -20.34
CA PHE A 81 -3.08 -27.05 -19.60
C PHE A 81 -2.52 -25.72 -19.11
N ALA A 82 -2.04 -25.73 -17.87
CA ALA A 82 -1.26 -24.67 -17.26
C ALA A 82 0.22 -25.09 -17.27
N PHE A 83 1.09 -24.17 -17.66
CA PHE A 83 2.54 -24.35 -17.71
C PHE A 83 3.19 -23.40 -16.71
N THR A 84 4.07 -23.94 -15.87
CA THR A 84 4.91 -23.14 -14.96
C THR A 84 6.07 -22.51 -15.74
N GLU A 85 6.86 -21.65 -15.10
CA GLU A 85 8.08 -21.07 -15.69
C GLU A 85 8.98 -22.16 -16.30
N SER A 86 9.22 -23.25 -15.57
CA SER A 86 10.01 -24.39 -16.05
C SER A 86 9.35 -25.13 -17.22
N GLY A 87 8.03 -25.24 -17.23
CA GLY A 87 7.27 -25.79 -18.36
C GLY A 87 7.38 -24.94 -19.62
N VAL A 88 7.29 -23.62 -19.47
CA VAL A 88 7.46 -22.68 -20.58
C VAL A 88 8.91 -22.73 -21.10
N ALA A 89 9.89 -22.74 -20.20
CA ALA A 89 11.30 -22.94 -20.59
C ALA A 89 11.48 -24.24 -21.39
N MET A 90 10.81 -25.34 -21.01
CA MET A 90 10.85 -26.59 -21.77
C MET A 90 10.23 -26.49 -23.17
N LEU A 91 9.20 -25.66 -23.37
CA LEU A 91 8.60 -25.45 -24.68
C LEU A 91 9.60 -24.90 -25.70
N SER A 92 10.60 -24.13 -25.27
CA SER A 92 11.66 -23.61 -26.15
C SER A 92 12.54 -24.69 -26.76
N SER A 93 12.66 -25.84 -26.08
CA SER A 93 13.42 -26.98 -26.61
C SER A 93 12.65 -27.78 -27.67
N ILE A 94 11.36 -27.47 -27.85
CA ILE A 94 10.43 -28.19 -28.73
C ILE A 94 9.95 -27.29 -29.87
N LEU A 95 9.75 -26.00 -29.58
CA LEU A 95 9.36 -24.98 -30.53
C LEU A 95 10.60 -24.24 -31.03
N ASN A 96 11.07 -24.61 -32.22
CA ASN A 96 12.32 -24.09 -32.80
C ASN A 96 12.10 -22.96 -33.82
N SER A 97 10.95 -22.28 -33.82
CA SER A 97 10.76 -21.10 -34.69
C SER A 97 11.44 -19.87 -34.09
N GLU A 98 11.97 -18.99 -34.94
CA GLU A 98 12.63 -17.75 -34.52
C GLU A 98 11.72 -16.90 -33.62
N VAL A 99 10.44 -16.80 -33.99
CA VAL A 99 9.39 -16.14 -33.19
C VAL A 99 9.20 -16.81 -31.82
N ALA A 100 9.18 -18.14 -31.76
CA ALA A 100 8.99 -18.84 -30.49
C ALA A 100 10.19 -18.69 -29.55
N ILE A 101 11.40 -18.64 -30.09
CA ILE A 101 12.63 -18.41 -29.33
C ILE A 101 12.59 -17.01 -28.68
N GLU A 102 12.30 -15.96 -29.47
CA GLU A 102 12.23 -14.59 -28.96
C GLU A 102 11.16 -14.44 -27.86
N ILE A 103 9.97 -14.99 -28.11
CA ILE A 103 8.86 -14.93 -27.17
C ILE A 103 9.17 -15.70 -25.90
N ASN A 104 9.83 -16.86 -26.00
CA ASN A 104 10.23 -17.59 -24.81
C ASN A 104 11.21 -16.79 -23.95
N ILE A 105 12.19 -16.10 -24.57
CA ILE A 105 13.11 -15.22 -23.84
C ILE A 105 12.34 -14.12 -23.11
N ASN A 106 11.37 -13.49 -23.78
CA ASN A 106 10.54 -12.44 -23.20
C ASN A 106 9.64 -12.97 -22.07
N ILE A 107 9.09 -14.17 -22.21
CA ILE A 107 8.29 -14.81 -21.16
C ILE A 107 9.15 -15.11 -19.94
N MET A 108 10.34 -15.69 -20.11
CA MET A 108 11.27 -15.94 -19.00
C MET A 108 11.66 -14.64 -18.27
N ARG A 109 11.93 -13.56 -19.00
CA ARG A 109 12.18 -12.24 -18.41
C ARG A 109 10.99 -11.74 -17.59
N ALA A 110 9.76 -11.94 -18.06
CA ALA A 110 8.55 -11.54 -17.33
C ALA A 110 8.38 -12.36 -16.04
N PHE A 111 8.60 -13.68 -16.08
CA PHE A 111 8.56 -14.51 -14.87
C PHE A 111 9.62 -14.10 -13.85
N ILE A 112 10.85 -13.85 -14.30
CA ILE A 112 11.94 -13.36 -13.43
C ILE A 112 11.58 -12.00 -12.83
N ALA A 113 11.03 -11.07 -13.61
CA ALA A 113 10.62 -9.76 -13.10
C ALA A 113 9.50 -9.87 -12.05
N VAL A 114 8.49 -10.73 -12.28
CA VAL A 114 7.45 -11.02 -11.28
C VAL A 114 8.05 -11.62 -10.01
N ARG A 115 9.02 -12.52 -10.17
CA ARG A 115 9.75 -13.12 -9.05
C ARG A 115 10.55 -12.06 -8.29
N GLN A 116 11.29 -11.19 -8.97
CA GLN A 116 12.06 -10.12 -8.34
C GLN A 116 11.17 -9.19 -7.51
N VAL A 117 9.96 -8.86 -7.97
CA VAL A 117 9.03 -8.05 -7.16
C VAL A 117 8.61 -8.76 -5.85
N LEU A 118 8.51 -10.10 -5.87
CA LEU A 118 8.16 -10.89 -4.69
C LEU A 118 9.35 -11.14 -3.74
N TYR A 119 10.56 -11.27 -4.30
CA TYR A 119 11.79 -11.54 -3.55
C TYR A 119 12.64 -10.29 -3.29
N SER A 120 12.26 -9.13 -3.83
CA SER A 120 12.81 -7.83 -3.39
C SER A 120 12.54 -7.76 -1.89
N PRO A 121 13.61 -7.70 -1.06
CA PRO A 121 13.43 -7.62 0.37
C PRO A 121 12.52 -6.44 0.68
N PRO A 122 11.57 -6.56 1.61
CA PRO A 122 10.87 -5.39 2.11
C PRO A 122 11.82 -4.38 2.76
N GLY A 123 13.11 -4.72 2.93
CA GLY A 123 14.20 -3.88 3.45
C GLY A 123 14.17 -2.44 2.95
N ASP A 124 14.19 -2.19 1.63
CA ASP A 124 14.23 -0.81 1.12
C ASP A 124 12.98 0.01 1.51
N LYS A 125 11.81 -0.63 1.59
CA LYS A 125 10.58 0.05 2.00
C LYS A 125 10.48 0.20 3.52
N ILE A 126 10.92 -0.81 4.27
CA ILE A 126 10.97 -0.80 5.74
C ILE A 126 11.96 0.27 6.20
N GLU A 127 13.15 0.33 5.62
CA GLU A 127 14.18 1.33 5.95
C GLU A 127 13.69 2.76 5.66
N VAL A 128 13.04 2.97 4.51
CA VAL A 128 12.39 4.26 4.20
C VAL A 128 11.27 4.60 5.19
N LEU A 129 10.49 3.61 5.63
CA LEU A 129 9.46 3.80 6.65
C LEU A 129 10.05 4.12 8.03
N GLU A 130 11.11 3.41 8.43
CA GLU A 130 11.82 3.62 9.70
C GLU A 130 12.41 5.03 9.77
N ASN A 131 13.04 5.49 8.68
CA ASN A 131 13.58 6.85 8.58
C ASN A 131 12.46 7.91 8.72
N ARG A 132 11.32 7.71 8.07
CA ARG A 132 10.16 8.61 8.23
C ARG A 132 9.58 8.64 9.63
N ILE A 133 9.51 7.48 10.30
CA ILE A 133 9.06 7.40 11.69
C ILE A 133 10.04 8.15 12.60
N LYS A 134 11.34 8.06 12.33
CA LYS A 134 12.37 8.78 13.09
C LYS A 134 12.26 10.30 12.93
N GLU A 135 12.07 10.79 11.70
CA GLU A 135 11.85 12.23 11.42
C GLU A 135 10.58 12.74 12.12
N LEU A 136 9.48 11.99 12.03
CA LEU A 136 8.22 12.32 12.71
C LEU A 136 8.39 12.41 14.23
N LYS A 137 9.17 11.51 14.84
CA LYS A 137 9.46 11.55 16.28
C LYS A 137 10.25 12.80 16.66
N GLN A 138 11.27 13.16 15.90
CA GLN A 138 12.06 14.37 16.15
C GLN A 138 11.19 15.63 16.05
N TYR A 139 10.34 15.71 15.03
CA TYR A 139 9.40 16.82 14.90
C TYR A 139 8.43 16.90 16.09
N MET A 140 7.90 15.75 16.55
CA MET A 140 7.04 15.73 17.73
C MET A 140 7.78 16.19 18.99
N GLU A 141 9.02 15.75 19.21
CA GLU A 141 9.84 16.20 20.34
C GLU A 141 10.05 17.71 20.31
N GLU A 142 10.39 18.28 19.15
CA GLU A 142 10.57 19.73 18.96
C GLU A 142 9.29 20.51 19.32
N VAL A 143 8.13 20.10 18.78
CA VAL A 143 6.84 20.74 19.08
C VAL A 143 6.46 20.65 20.57
N PHE A 144 6.79 19.54 21.23
CA PHE A 144 6.54 19.40 22.66
C PHE A 144 7.49 20.25 23.52
N MET A 145 8.74 20.47 23.09
CA MET A 145 9.66 21.39 23.77
C MET A 145 9.13 22.83 23.71
N ASP A 146 8.71 23.30 22.55
CA ASP A 146 8.13 24.64 22.38
C ASP A 146 6.88 24.84 23.26
N GLN A 147 6.01 23.83 23.34
CA GLN A 147 4.82 23.91 24.19
C GLN A 147 5.15 23.91 25.68
N ASN A 148 6.18 23.17 26.10
CA ASN A 148 6.61 23.19 27.50
C ASN A 148 7.20 24.54 27.89
N ASP A 149 8.00 25.16 27.01
CA ASP A 149 8.57 26.49 27.25
C ASP A 149 7.47 27.56 27.37
N ILE A 150 6.48 27.54 26.47
CA ILE A 150 5.31 28.46 26.55
C ILE A 150 4.49 28.23 27.83
N ASN A 151 4.31 26.96 28.22
CA ASN A 151 3.57 26.62 29.44
C ASN A 151 4.30 27.06 30.71
N GLU A 152 5.63 27.02 30.71
CA GLU A 152 6.43 27.49 31.83
C GLU A 152 6.42 29.02 31.92
N ASP A 153 6.58 29.72 30.80
CA ASP A 153 6.46 31.19 30.73
C ASP A 153 5.09 31.67 31.21
N THR A 154 4.01 31.00 30.81
CA THR A 154 2.65 31.34 31.26
C THR A 154 2.45 31.06 32.74
N ARG A 155 3.04 30.00 33.31
CA ARG A 155 3.04 29.76 34.76
C ARG A 155 3.74 30.88 35.51
N ILE A 156 4.93 31.28 35.07
CA ILE A 156 5.71 32.37 35.69
C ILE A 156 4.92 33.69 35.63
N GLN A 157 4.29 33.99 34.49
CA GLN A 157 3.46 35.18 34.35
C GLN A 157 2.26 35.18 35.31
N LEU A 158 1.57 34.04 35.47
CA LEU A 158 0.46 33.93 36.41
C LEU A 158 0.92 34.10 37.86
N GLU A 159 2.09 33.57 38.22
CA GLU A 159 2.67 33.73 39.55
C GLU A 159 3.00 35.19 39.86
N LEU A 160 3.64 35.90 38.90
CA LEU A 160 3.93 37.33 39.01
C LEU A 160 2.66 38.18 39.14
N ILE A 161 1.61 37.85 38.38
CA ILE A 161 0.30 38.51 38.49
C ILE A 161 -0.28 38.30 39.90
N ASN A 162 -0.26 37.09 40.44
CA ASN A 162 -0.78 36.82 41.78
C ASN A 162 0.02 37.55 42.87
N GLN A 163 1.34 37.63 42.72
CA GLN A 163 2.20 38.36 43.65
C GLN A 163 1.89 39.87 43.62
N THR A 164 1.80 40.47 42.45
CA THR A 164 1.45 41.90 42.29
C THR A 164 0.05 42.23 42.78
N LEU A 165 -0.95 41.38 42.51
CA LEU A 165 -2.31 41.53 43.05
C LEU A 165 -2.32 41.48 44.58
N SER A 166 -1.53 40.59 45.18
CA SER A 166 -1.41 40.46 46.64
C SER A 166 -0.79 41.73 47.26
N GLU A 167 0.25 42.30 46.64
CA GLU A 167 0.88 43.55 47.06
C GLU A 167 -0.08 44.76 46.97
N LEU A 168 -0.87 44.84 45.89
CA LEU A 168 -1.87 45.89 45.72
C LEU A 168 -3.01 45.78 46.74
N GLN A 169 -3.51 44.57 47.01
CA GLN A 169 -4.52 44.34 48.05
C GLN A 169 -4.01 44.66 49.46
N ALA A 170 -2.71 44.43 49.72
CA ALA A 170 -2.09 44.82 50.99
C ALA A 170 -1.98 46.35 51.13
N LYS A 171 -1.78 47.08 50.02
CA LYS A 171 -1.74 48.55 50.00
C LYS A 171 -3.11 49.22 50.16
N ASP A 172 -4.21 48.57 49.75
CA ASP A 172 -5.56 49.17 49.75
C ASP A 172 -6.32 49.07 51.10
N ARG A 173 -5.67 48.57 52.17
CA ARG A 173 -6.27 48.49 53.52
C ARG A 173 -6.23 49.81 54.32
N GLY A 174 -6.23 50.94 53.61
CA GLY A 174 -6.08 52.27 54.19
C GLY A 174 -6.87 53.36 53.48
N LEU A 175 -8.00 53.02 52.84
CA LEU A 175 -8.95 54.05 52.39
C LEU A 175 -9.64 54.65 53.64
N LYS A 176 -9.04 55.70 54.20
CA LYS A 176 -9.72 56.59 55.15
C LYS A 176 -11.08 56.97 54.57
N GLU A 177 -12.12 56.86 55.40
CA GLU A 177 -13.48 57.27 55.08
C GLU A 177 -13.43 58.69 54.50
N ARG A 178 -13.83 58.84 53.22
CA ARG A 178 -13.77 60.14 52.54
C ARG A 178 -14.75 61.07 53.23
N ASN A 179 -14.26 62.22 53.73
CA ASN A 179 -15.11 63.26 54.29
C ASN A 179 -16.22 63.62 53.29
N ARG A 180 -17.48 63.44 53.70
CA ARG A 180 -18.62 63.85 52.87
C ARG A 180 -18.60 65.37 52.75
N ILE A 181 -18.49 65.87 51.52
CA ILE A 181 -18.57 67.31 51.22
C ILE A 181 -20.02 67.63 50.86
N GLY A 182 -20.66 68.43 51.69
CA GLY A 182 -22.00 68.98 51.49
C GLY A 182 -22.18 70.21 52.39
N TYR A 183 -23.00 71.17 51.97
CA TYR A 183 -23.30 72.35 52.78
C TYR A 183 -24.41 72.04 53.79
N ILE A 184 -24.25 72.55 55.01
CA ILE A 184 -25.23 72.46 56.10
C ILE A 184 -26.32 73.50 55.80
N LEU A 185 -27.57 73.06 55.72
CA LEU A 185 -28.74 73.96 55.69
C LEU A 185 -28.96 74.53 57.10
N PRO A 186 -29.07 75.85 57.27
CA PRO A 186 -29.44 76.44 58.56
C PRO A 186 -30.92 76.20 58.84
N ASP A 187 -31.22 76.07 60.13
CA ASP A 187 -32.53 75.92 60.76
C ASP A 187 -33.12 74.51 60.78
N HIS A 188 -32.65 73.72 61.74
CA HIS A 188 -33.57 73.32 62.81
C HIS A 188 -32.80 73.06 64.10
N GLU A 189 -32.97 74.00 65.03
CA GLU A 189 -32.60 73.89 66.43
C GLU A 189 -33.05 72.57 67.07
N ASP A 190 -32.16 72.03 67.90
CA ASP A 190 -32.36 71.26 69.12
C ASP A 190 -33.71 70.57 69.35
N LYS A 191 -33.65 69.28 69.73
CA LYS A 191 -33.83 68.89 71.15
C LYS A 191 -33.79 67.38 71.37
N LYS A 192 -32.96 67.04 72.37
CA LYS A 192 -32.96 65.88 73.29
C LYS A 192 -32.53 64.52 72.75
#